data_AF-A0A0N8PSM2-F1
#
_entry.id   AF-A0A0N8PSM2-F1
#
_cell.length_a   1.000
_cell.length_b   1.000
_cell.length_c   1.000
_cell.angle_alpha   90.00
_cell.angle_beta   90.00
_cell.angle_gamma   90.00
#
_symmetry.space_group_name_H-M   'P 1'
#
loop_
_entity.id
_entity.type
_entity.pdbx_description
1 polymer ?
#
loop_
_entity_poly.entity_id
_entity_poly.type
_entity_poly.pdbx_seq_one_letter_code
_entity_poly.pdbx_strand_id
1 'polypeptide(L)' 'MSVVELDVLIDRLLPQILADRELGDGRIFTRLHLNHLWALSCLHAGECFDEEILARQVANHLPPRVLMSREVGA' A
#
# COMPACT_ATOMS: atom_id res chain seq x y z
N MET A 1 3.53 15.22 5.48
CA MET A 1 4.09 13.91 5.87
C MET A 1 5.51 13.69 5.33
N SER A 2 6.43 13.17 6.15
CA SER A 2 7.78 12.73 5.75
C SER A 2 7.78 11.30 5.20
N VAL A 3 8.83 10.92 4.46
CA VAL A 3 8.98 9.54 3.92
C VAL A 3 9.00 8.50 5.05
N VAL A 4 9.62 8.81 6.18
CA VAL A 4 9.69 7.90 7.34
C VAL A 4 8.32 7.67 7.96
N GLU A 5 7.48 8.70 8.06
CA GLU A 5 6.10 8.56 8.56
C GLU A 5 5.25 7.72 7.60
N LEU A 6 5.49 7.86 6.29
CA LEU A 6 4.82 7.04 5.29
C LEU A 6 5.22 5.57 5.38
N ASP A 7 6.51 5.27 5.55
CA ASP A 7 7.00 3.89 5.71
C ASP A 7 6.35 3.22 6.92
N VAL A 8 6.25 3.92 8.05
CA VAL A 8 5.57 3.42 9.26
C VAL A 8 4.09 3.13 9.02
N LEU A 9 3.40 3.98 8.24
CA LEU A 9 2.01 3.74 7.87
C LEU A 9 1.87 2.51 6.96
N ILE A 10 2.76 2.36 5.97
CA ILE A 10 2.78 1.20 5.08
C ILE A 10 2.98 -0.07 5.89
N ASP A 11 4.01 -0.14 6.74
CA ASP A 11 4.31 -1.32 7.57
C ASP A 11 3.14 -1.72 8.46
N ARG A 12 2.38 -0.74 8.97
CA ARG A 12 1.23 -0.99 9.84
C ARG A 12 -0.02 -1.44 9.08
N LEU A 13 -0.27 -0.88 7.91
CA LEU A 13 -1.53 -1.06 7.17
C LEU A 13 -1.43 -2.19 6.14
N LEU A 14 -0.27 -2.41 5.54
CA LEU A 14 -0.05 -3.41 4.49
C LEU A 14 -0.46 -4.84 4.91
N PRO A 15 -0.17 -5.33 6.13
CA PRO A 15 -0.64 -6.65 6.56
C PRO A 15 -2.18 -6.78 6.59
N GLN A 16 -2.88 -5.69 6.94
CA GLN A 16 -4.35 -5.67 6.98
C GLN A 16 -4.92 -5.71 5.57
N ILE A 17 -4.33 -4.92 4.66
CA ILE A 17 -4.71 -4.89 3.24
C ILE A 17 -4.48 -6.24 2.57
N LEU A 18 -3.35 -6.91 2.83
CA LEU A 18 -3.04 -8.22 2.25
C LEU A 18 -3.89 -9.36 2.84
N ALA A 19 -4.39 -9.21 4.06
CA ALA A 19 -5.26 -10.19 4.71
C ALA A 19 -6.73 -10.04 4.31
N ASP A 20 -7.11 -8.92 3.68
CA ASP A 20 -8.47 -8.66 3.24
C ASP A 20 -8.82 -9.49 2.00
N ARG A 21 -9.74 -10.44 2.19
CA ARG A 21 -10.19 -11.36 1.15
C ARG A 21 -11.02 -10.67 0.07
N GLU A 22 -11.61 -9.52 0.37
CA GLU A 22 -12.35 -8.72 -0.60
C GLU A 22 -11.40 -8.01 -1.58
N LEU A 23 -10.12 -7.80 -1.18
CA LEU A 23 -9.10 -7.18 -2.02
C LEU A 23 -8.33 -8.19 -2.86
N GLY A 24 -8.20 -9.43 -2.39
CA GLY A 24 -7.59 -10.52 -3.16
C GLY A 24 -7.17 -11.73 -2.32
N ASP A 25 -6.26 -12.53 -2.87
CA ASP A 25 -5.72 -13.73 -2.22
C ASP A 25 -4.44 -13.47 -1.41
N GLY A 26 -4.03 -12.20 -1.28
CA GLY A 26 -2.82 -11.76 -0.59
C GLY A 26 -1.51 -12.15 -1.28
N ARG A 27 -1.55 -12.73 -2.50
CA ARG A 27 -0.35 -13.13 -3.26
C ARG A 27 0.05 -12.09 -4.29
N ILE A 28 -0.91 -11.31 -4.77
CA ILE A 28 -0.69 -10.26 -5.76
C ILE A 28 -1.20 -8.93 -5.19
N PHE A 29 -0.30 -7.97 -5.06
CA PHE A 29 -0.63 -6.60 -4.72
C PHE A 29 -1.10 -5.86 -5.98
N THR A 30 -2.40 -5.58 -6.05
CA THR A 30 -3.05 -4.94 -7.21
C THR A 30 -3.29 -3.45 -6.98
N ARG A 31 -3.74 -2.72 -8.03
CA ARG A 31 -4.14 -1.30 -7.90
C ARG A 31 -5.26 -1.12 -6.86
N LEU A 32 -6.15 -2.10 -6.70
CA LEU A 32 -7.20 -2.05 -5.68
C LEU A 32 -6.63 -2.02 -4.25
N HIS A 33 -5.58 -2.81 -4.00
CA HIS A 33 -4.87 -2.81 -2.72
C HIS A 33 -4.17 -1.47 -2.49
N LEU A 34 -3.53 -0.90 -3.52
CA LEU A 34 -2.90 0.42 -3.45
C LEU A 34 -3.92 1.49 -3.08
N ASN A 35 -5.07 1.51 -3.75
CA ASN A 35 -6.12 2.51 -3.50
C ASN A 35 -6.68 2.42 -2.08
N HIS A 36 -6.89 1.19 -1.57
CA HIS A 36 -7.31 0.99 -0.19
C HIS A 36 -6.25 1.42 0.82
N LEU A 37 -4.99 1.03 0.58
CA LEU A 37 -3.87 1.44 1.42
C LEU A 37 -3.74 2.96 1.45
N TRP A 38 -3.90 3.62 0.29
CA TRP A 38 -3.88 5.07 0.17
C TRP A 38 -5.02 5.71 0.97
N ALA A 39 -6.26 5.26 0.76
CA ALA A 39 -7.41 5.78 1.47
C ALA A 39 -7.27 5.66 3.01
N LEU A 40 -6.81 4.50 3.49
CA LEU A 40 -6.54 4.29 4.91
C LEU A 40 -5.40 5.18 5.42
N SER A 41 -4.33 5.32 4.64
CA SER A 41 -3.20 6.18 5.01
C SER A 41 -3.64 7.64 5.11
N CYS A 42 -4.44 8.14 4.16
CA CYS A 42 -5.01 9.48 4.20
C CYS A 42 -5.90 9.68 5.42
N LEU A 43 -6.73 8.68 5.75
CA LEU A 43 -7.58 8.70 6.94
C LEU A 43 -6.76 8.75 8.24
N HIS A 44 -5.67 7.98 8.32
CA HIS A 44 -4.79 7.93 9.48
C HIS A 44 -3.93 9.19 9.65
N ALA A 45 -3.41 9.74 8.55
CA ALA A 45 -2.58 10.95 8.55
C ALA A 45 -3.43 12.23 8.74
N GLY A 46 -4.72 12.18 8.41
CA GLY A 46 -5.59 13.36 8.39
C GLY A 46 -5.35 14.28 7.20
N GLU A 47 -4.48 13.89 6.26
CA GLU A 47 -4.18 14.61 5.02
C GLU A 47 -4.00 13.63 3.86
N CYS A 48 -4.39 14.04 2.65
CA CYS A 48 -4.13 13.27 1.44
C CYS A 48 -2.73 13.57 0.89
N PHE A 49 -2.09 12.54 0.33
CA PHE A 49 -0.77 12.64 -0.28
C PHE A 49 -0.75 11.99 -1.66
N ASP A 50 0.36 12.13 -2.37
CA ASP A 50 0.50 11.60 -3.73
C ASP A 50 0.52 10.07 -3.75
N GLU A 51 -0.41 9.48 -4.51
CA GLU A 51 -0.54 8.04 -4.70
C GLU A 51 0.71 7.44 -5.37
N GLU A 52 1.40 8.18 -6.25
CA GLU A 52 2.62 7.71 -6.91
C GLU A 52 3.80 7.59 -5.95
N ILE A 53 3.81 8.39 -4.89
CA ILE A 53 4.80 8.26 -3.81
C ILE A 53 4.52 6.98 -3.03
N LEU A 54 3.25 6.70 -2.71
CA LEU A 54 2.84 5.45 -2.05
C LEU A 54 3.25 4.23 -2.87
N ALA A 55 2.90 4.22 -4.16
CA ALA A 55 3.17 3.10 -5.05
C ALA A 55 4.66 2.73 -5.07
N ARG A 56 5.53 3.73 -5.17
CA ARG A 56 6.99 3.54 -5.13
C ARG A 56 7.47 2.99 -3.80
N GLN A 57 6.93 3.48 -2.68
CA GLN A 57 7.38 3.02 -1.37
C GLN A 57 6.87 1.63 -1.04
N VAL A 58 5.62 1.30 -1.37
CA VAL A 58 5.03 -0.01 -1.12
C VAL A 58 5.86 -1.13 -1.72
N ALA A 59 6.44 -0.94 -2.91
CA ALA A 59 7.30 -1.93 -3.54
C ALA A 59 8.47 -2.38 -2.63
N ASN A 60 8.97 -1.49 -1.76
CA ASN A 60 10.06 -1.79 -0.83
C ASN A 60 9.60 -2.52 0.44
N HIS A 61 8.31 -2.47 0.76
CA HIS A 61 7.71 -3.03 1.98
C HIS A 61 6.91 -4.31 1.72
N LEU A 62 6.74 -4.70 0.46
CA LEU A 62 6.03 -5.93 0.11
C LEU A 62 6.78 -7.15 0.65
N PRO A 63 6.06 -8.10 1.27
CA PRO A 63 6.67 -9.37 1.66
C PRO A 63 7.25 -10.09 0.43
N PRO A 64 8.36 -10.85 0.55
CA PRO A 64 9.05 -11.46 -0.60
C PRO A 64 8.19 -12.41 -1.45
N ARG A 65 7.07 -12.88 -0.90
CA ARG A 65 6.14 -13.82 -1.56
C ARG A 65 5.00 -13.10 -2.29
N VAL A 66 4.88 -11.79 -2.13
CA VAL A 66 3.82 -10.98 -2.73
C VAL A 66 4.37 -10.31 -3.97
N LEU A 67 3.72 -10.55 -5.11
CA LEU A 67 4.08 -9.92 -6.37
C LEU A 67 3.30 -8.62 -6.55
N MET A 68 3.96 -7.58 -7.04
CA MET A 68 3.29 -6.33 -7.40
C MET A 68 2.74 -6.44 -8.83
N SER A 69 1.44 -6.14 -9.02
CA SER A 69 0.85 -6.06 -10.36
C SER A 69 1.50 -4.93 -11.16
N ARG A 70 1.68 -5.15 -12.48
CA ARG A 70 2.26 -4.17 -13.39
C ARG A 70 1.50 -2.84 -13.41
N GLU A 71 0.20 -2.87 -13.15
CA GLU A 71 -0.65 -1.68 -13.11
C GLU A 71 -0.32 -0.73 -11.96
N VAL A 72 0.47 -1.17 -10.97
CA VAL A 72 0.85 -0.38 -9.79
C VAL A 72 2.21 0.31 -9.99
N GLY A 73 3.05 -0.19 -10.89
CA GLY A 73 4.41 0.32 -11.14
C GLY A 73 4.64 0.90 -12.54
N ALA A 74 3.58 1.12 -13.32
CA ALA A 74 3.63 1.67 -14.67
C ALA A 74 3.40 3.19 -14.67
#